data_AF-A0A661ZWN6-F1
#
_entry.id   AF-A0A661ZWN6-F1
#
_cell.length_a   1.000
_cell.length_b   1.000
_cell.length_c   1.000
_cell.angle_alpha   90.00
_cell.angle_beta   90.00
_cell.angle_gamma   90.00
#
_symmetry.space_group_name_H-M   'P 1'
#
loop_
_entity.id
_entity.type
_entity.pdbx_description
1 polymer ?
#
loop_
_entity_poly.entity_id
_entity_poly.type
_entity_poly.pdbx_seq_one_letter_code
_entity_poly.pdbx_strand_id
1 'polypeptide(L)' 'MKSYIDNVTVNQDVCNGKPTIRGMRITVKTILEYLAAGESVENILKAYPVLKKEDIFAAFQYYNKINENYFSFE' A
#
# COMPACT_ATOMS: atom_id res chain seq x y z
N MET A 1 -14.56 11.60 3.32
CA MET A 1 -13.15 11.16 3.25
C MET A 1 -12.84 10.75 1.82
N LYS A 2 -11.65 11.06 1.29
CA LYS A 2 -11.22 10.53 -0.02
C LYS A 2 -10.82 9.05 0.15
N SER A 3 -11.42 8.18 -0.65
CA SER A 3 -11.01 6.78 -0.79
C SER A 3 -9.92 6.68 -1.85
N TYR A 4 -8.85 5.96 -1.57
CA TYR A 4 -7.75 5.69 -2.51
C TYR A 4 -7.59 4.21 -2.81
N ILE A 5 -8.54 3.38 -2.38
CA ILE A 5 -8.41 1.93 -2.46
C ILE A 5 -8.29 1.40 -3.89
N ASP A 6 -8.83 2.14 -4.86
CA ASP A 6 -8.75 1.81 -6.29
C ASP A 6 -7.32 1.89 -6.84
N ASN A 7 -6.41 2.55 -6.11
CA ASN A 7 -4.98 2.54 -6.44
C ASN A 7 -4.28 1.25 -5.97
N VAL A 8 -4.95 0.34 -5.27
CA VAL A 8 -4.40 -0.98 -4.93
C VAL A 8 -5.01 -2.03 -5.85
N THR A 9 -4.15 -2.81 -6.49
CA THR A 9 -4.53 -3.88 -7.40
C THR A 9 -4.03 -5.21 -6.86
N VAL A 10 -4.87 -6.25 -6.93
CA VAL A 10 -4.52 -7.62 -6.58
C VAL A 10 -4.61 -8.46 -7.85
N ASN A 11 -3.49 -9.03 -8.27
CA ASN A 11 -3.42 -9.91 -9.43
C ASN A 11 -2.56 -11.13 -9.07
N GLN A 12 -3.10 -12.33 -9.28
CA GLN A 12 -2.45 -13.60 -8.92
C GLN A 12 -1.13 -13.82 -9.66
N ASP A 13 -1.01 -13.30 -10.89
CA ASP A 13 0.19 -13.41 -11.72
C ASP A 13 1.27 -12.36 -11.35
N VAL A 14 0.92 -11.37 -10.53
CA VAL A 14 1.83 -10.29 -10.12
C VAL A 14 2.17 -10.44 -8.64
N CYS A 15 3.46 -10.51 -8.32
CA CYS A 15 3.94 -10.62 -6.93
C CYS A 15 3.25 -11.74 -6.11
N ASN A 16 2.87 -12.86 -6.77
CA ASN A 16 2.16 -14.00 -6.18
C ASN A 16 0.83 -13.62 -5.54
N GLY A 17 0.04 -12.75 -6.17
CA GLY A 17 -1.27 -12.32 -5.63
C GLY A 17 -1.18 -11.31 -4.49
N LYS A 18 0.02 -10.77 -4.20
CA LYS A 18 0.16 -9.73 -3.18
C LYS A 18 -0.47 -8.42 -3.66
N PRO A 19 -1.11 -7.65 -2.77
CA PRO A 19 -1.62 -6.33 -3.11
C PRO A 19 -0.49 -5.39 -3.56
N THR A 20 -0.69 -4.75 -4.69
CA THR A 20 0.29 -3.88 -5.35
C THR A 20 -0.30 -2.51 -5.65
N ILE A 21 0.56 -1.51 -5.78
CA ILE A 21 0.12 -0.16 -6.18
C ILE A 21 -0.12 -0.13 -7.69
N ARG A 22 -1.34 0.13 -8.14
CA ARG A 22 -1.72 0.36 -9.54
C ARG A 22 -1.19 -0.71 -10.51
N GLY A 23 -1.13 -1.96 -10.07
CA GLY A 23 -0.58 -3.09 -10.82
C GLY A 23 0.95 -3.07 -11.02
N MET A 24 1.67 -2.16 -10.36
CA MET A 24 3.13 -2.10 -10.36
C MET A 24 3.71 -3.23 -9.51
N ARG A 25 4.99 -3.58 -9.72
CA ARG A 25 5.68 -4.56 -8.86
C ARG A 25 6.15 -3.97 -7.51
N ILE A 26 5.38 -3.03 -6.96
CA ILE A 26 5.59 -2.39 -5.65
C ILE A 26 4.41 -2.81 -4.76
N THR A 27 4.69 -3.58 -3.72
CA THR A 27 3.63 -4.12 -2.85
C THR A 27 3.21 -3.12 -1.79
N VAL A 28 1.94 -3.22 -1.36
CA VAL A 28 1.43 -2.45 -0.20
C VAL A 28 2.31 -2.70 1.03
N LYS A 29 2.71 -3.95 1.26
CA LYS A 29 3.61 -4.33 2.36
C LYS A 29 4.95 -3.57 2.30
N THR A 30 5.57 -3.48 1.13
CA THR A 30 6.86 -2.77 0.97
C THR A 30 6.76 -1.30 1.39
N ILE A 31 5.68 -0.61 1.01
CA ILE A 31 5.46 0.79 1.41
C ILE A 31 5.32 0.91 2.93
N LEU A 32 4.54 0.02 3.54
CA LEU A 32 4.36 0.01 5.00
C LEU A 32 5.65 -0.34 5.74
N GLU A 33 6.49 -1.23 5.21
CA GLU A 33 7.79 -1.57 5.79
C GLU A 33 8.75 -0.37 5.79
N TYR A 34 8.80 0.41 4.70
CA TYR A 34 9.59 1.64 4.67
C TYR A 34 9.11 2.65 5.72
N LEU A 35 7.80 2.84 5.82
CA LEU A 35 7.22 3.76 6.80
C LEU A 35 7.46 3.28 8.23
N ALA A 36 7.34 1.97 8.49
CA ALA A 36 7.64 1.37 9.77
C ALA A 36 9.14 1.47 10.15
N ALA A 37 10.03 1.47 9.16
CA ALA A 37 11.46 1.73 9.34
C ALA A 37 11.79 3.21 9.59
N GLY A 38 10.78 4.10 9.62
CA GLY A 38 10.95 5.53 9.86
C GLY A 38 11.26 6.34 8.61
N GLU A 39 11.11 5.77 7.42
CA GLU A 39 11.33 6.50 6.17
C GLU A 39 10.23 7.55 5.94
N SER A 40 10.62 8.71 5.40
CA SER A 40 9.66 9.78 5.08
C SER A 40 8.92 9.49 3.78
N VAL A 41 7.68 9.97 3.67
CA VAL A 41 6.89 9.87 2.44
C VAL A 41 7.64 10.51 1.28
N GLU A 42 8.26 11.66 1.50
CA GLU A 42 9.02 12.41 0.50
C GLU A 42 10.20 11.59 -0.05
N ASN A 43 10.91 10.86 0.81
CA ASN A 43 12.02 10.01 0.38
C ASN A 43 11.53 8.75 -0.36
N ILE A 44 10.41 8.16 0.05
CA ILE A 44 9.79 7.05 -0.69
C ILE A 44 9.41 7.52 -2.10
N LEU A 45 8.82 8.71 -2.24
CA LEU A 45 8.46 9.29 -3.54
C LEU A 45 9.70 9.65 -4.39
N LYS A 46 10.81 10.04 -3.76
CA LYS A 46 12.09 10.25 -4.48
C LYS A 46 12.70 8.93 -4.96
N ALA A 47 12.65 7.88 -4.14
CA ALA A 47 13.15 6.56 -4.48
C ALA A 47 12.30 5.88 -5.57
N TYR A 48 11.00 6.16 -5.57
CA TYR A 48 10.04 5.65 -6.56
C TYR A 48 9.28 6.81 -7.21
N PRO A 49 9.87 7.53 -8.18
CA PRO A 49 9.23 8.69 -8.84
C PRO A 49 7.90 8.38 -9.55
N VAL A 50 7.63 7.10 -9.82
CA VAL A 50 6.38 6.62 -10.40
C VAL A 50 5.22 6.64 -9.39
N LEU A 51 5.53 6.65 -8.09
CA LEU A 51 4.53 6.72 -7.02
C LEU A 51 4.04 8.15 -6.84
N LYS A 52 2.78 8.25 -6.42
CA LYS A 52 2.16 9.49 -6.00
C LYS A 52 1.83 9.42 -4.51
N LYS A 53 1.61 10.56 -3.89
CA LYS A 53 1.25 10.63 -2.46
C LYS A 53 -0.04 9.84 -2.17
N GLU A 54 -0.98 9.84 -3.11
CA GLU A 54 -2.22 9.07 -3.06
C GLU A 54 -1.99 7.56 -3.00
N ASP A 55 -0.91 7.05 -3.59
CA ASP A 55 -0.55 5.63 -3.55
C ASP A 55 -0.12 5.20 -2.14
N ILE A 56 0.56 6.08 -1.41
CA ILE A 56 0.95 5.84 -0.02
C ILE A 56 -0.28 5.80 0.88
N PHE A 57 -1.24 6.71 0.66
CA PHE A 57 -2.51 6.69 1.39
C PHE A 57 -3.35 5.46 1.03
N ALA A 58 -3.32 5.01 -0.23
CA ALA A 58 -3.97 3.79 -0.65
C ALA A 58 -3.43 2.56 0.09
N ALA A 59 -2.10 2.47 0.26
CA ALA A 59 -1.47 1.40 1.03
C ALA A 59 -1.98 1.32 2.47
N PHE A 60 -2.08 2.47 3.16
CA PHE A 60 -2.64 2.54 4.52
C PHE A 60 -4.12 2.18 4.58
N GLN A 61 -4.95 2.74 3.69
CA GLN A 61 -6.38 2.44 3.67
C GLN A 61 -6.65 0.97 3.40
N TYR A 62 -5.90 0.37 2.47
CA TYR A 62 -5.99 -1.05 2.18
C TYR A 62 -5.61 -1.89 3.39
N TYR A 63 -4.50 -1.55 4.08
CA TYR A 63 -4.06 -2.24 5.28
C TYR A 63 -5.10 -2.18 6.42
N ASN A 64 -5.68 -1.01 6.67
CA ASN A 64 -6.74 -0.88 7.68
C ASN A 64 -7.97 -1.72 7.32
N LYS A 65 -8.41 -1.68 6.05
CA LYS A 65 -9.55 -2.47 5.59
C LYS A 65 -9.34 -3.97 5.75
N ILE A 66 -8.13 -4.49 5.49
CA ILE A 66 -7.86 -5.91 5.70
C ILE A 66 -7.80 -6.24 7.20
N ASN A 67 -7.21 -5.37 8.02
CA ASN A 67 -7.05 -5.58 9.46
C ASN A 67 -8.34 -5.46 10.27
N GLU A 68 -9.32 -4.67 9.81
CA GLU A 68 -10.67 -4.68 10.39
C GLU A 68 -11.29 -6.09 10.40
N ASN A 69 -10.85 -7.01 9.52
CA ASN A 69 -11.29 -8.40 9.54
C ASN A 69 -10.51 -9.31 10.52
N TYR A 70 -9.43 -8.82 11.13
CA TYR A 70 -8.61 -9.56 12.09
C TYR A 70 -8.75 -9.07 13.54
N PHE A 71 -9.37 -7.90 13.75
CA PHE A 71 -9.59 -7.27 15.06
C PHE A 71 -11.02 -7.40 15.59
N SER A 72 -11.75 -8.45 15.20
CA SER A 72 -12.87 -8.95 16.01
C SER A 72 -12.29 -9.58 17.28
N PHE A 73 -12.19 -8.80 18.34
CA PHE A 73 -12.03 -9.34 19.70
C PHE A 73 -13.34 -10.06 20.06
N GLU A 74 -13.26 -11.37 20.27
CA GLU A 74 -14.23 -12.07 21.13
C GLU A 74 -14.06 -11.63 22.59
#